data_AF-A0A6J8D843-F1
#
_entry.id   AF-A0A6J8D843-F1
#
_cell.length_a   1.000
_cell.length_b   1.000
_cell.length_c   1.000
_cell.angle_alpha   90.00
_cell.angle_beta   90.00
_cell.angle_gamma   90.00
#
_symmetry.space_group_name_H-M   'P 1'
#
loop_
_entity.id
_entity.type
_entity.pdbx_description
1 polymer ?
#
loop_
_entity_poly.entity_id
_entity_poly.type
_entity_poly.pdbx_seq_one_letter_code
_entity_poly.pdbx_strand_id
1 'polypeptide(L)'
;MFTAESKEKSAERIPLPDKIYEDFVLFLRSFYPGEYLRLNDQLVKKIVPFAREYNIQSLLERIKEWLEVEARTRTDDERFVLMAFAMASEYGFSEMYKKLAGNLIDFDQQSVEWYNEYKQLKDKDKIFVLNLRCEKQKLRCDDLEYDNSQYKNALKKYRRLQDMSSNNHV
;
A
#
# COMPACT_ATOMS: atom_id res chain seq x y z
N MET A 1 7.93 -24.81 1.41
CA MET A 1 7.47 -25.53 0.20
C MET A 1 8.24 -26.82 0.01
N PHE A 2 9.55 -26.79 -0.27
CA PHE A 2 10.32 -28.00 -0.60
C PHE A 2 10.76 -28.89 0.58
N THR A 3 10.59 -28.43 1.82
CA THR A 3 11.00 -29.16 3.03
C THR A 3 9.82 -29.77 3.78
N ALA A 4 8.59 -29.34 3.50
CA ALA A 4 7.38 -29.83 4.15
C ALA A 4 6.89 -31.13 3.50
N GLU A 5 6.11 -31.95 4.21
CA GLU A 5 5.44 -33.13 3.64
C GLU A 5 4.25 -32.73 2.75
N SER A 6 4.54 -31.96 1.70
CA SER A 6 3.56 -31.54 0.71
C SER A 6 3.87 -32.18 -0.64
N LYS A 7 2.89 -32.20 -1.56
CA LYS A 7 3.04 -32.85 -2.88
C LYS A 7 4.13 -32.18 -3.72
N GLU A 8 4.43 -30.92 -3.44
CA GLU A 8 5.48 -30.14 -4.08
C GLU A 8 6.90 -30.60 -3.71
N LYS A 9 7.07 -31.34 -2.60
CA LYS A 9 8.40 -31.79 -2.13
C LYS A 9 9.12 -32.69 -3.13
N SER A 10 8.39 -33.56 -3.82
CA SER A 10 8.93 -34.52 -4.79
C SER A 10 8.57 -34.19 -6.24
N ALA A 11 7.93 -33.05 -6.48
CA ALA A 11 7.51 -32.65 -7.81
C ALA A 11 8.70 -32.09 -8.60
N GLU A 12 8.96 -32.65 -9.78
CA GLU A 12 9.94 -32.09 -10.74
C GLU A 12 9.47 -30.72 -11.28
N ARG A 13 8.15 -30.51 -11.36
CA ARG A 13 7.52 -29.29 -11.87
C ARG A 13 6.41 -28.84 -10.94
N ILE A 14 6.43 -27.57 -10.58
CA ILE A 14 5.37 -26.92 -9.79
C ILE A 14 4.59 -26.00 -10.73
N PRO A 15 3.32 -26.30 -11.03
CA PRO A 15 2.51 -25.44 -11.87
C PRO A 15 2.15 -24.15 -11.12
N LEU A 16 2.22 -23.02 -11.82
CA LEU A 16 1.88 -21.69 -11.32
C LEU A 16 0.83 -21.03 -12.24
N PRO A 17 -0.41 -21.56 -12.29
CA PRO A 17 -1.39 -21.22 -13.32
C PRO A 17 -1.87 -19.76 -13.28
N ASP A 18 -1.87 -19.14 -12.11
CA ASP A 18 -2.35 -17.76 -11.92
C ASP A 18 -1.24 -16.71 -12.06
N LYS A 19 -0.05 -17.10 -12.54
CA LYS A 19 1.11 -16.22 -12.64
C LYS A 19 1.38 -15.86 -14.09
N ILE A 20 1.50 -14.56 -14.34
CA ILE A 20 1.99 -14.04 -15.63
C ILE A 20 3.48 -14.36 -15.71
N TYR A 21 3.89 -15.06 -16.77
CA TYR A 21 5.26 -15.55 -16.94
C TYR A 21 6.29 -14.42 -16.83
N GLU A 22 6.06 -13.32 -17.54
CA GLU A 22 6.98 -12.18 -17.61
C GLU A 22 7.17 -11.51 -16.24
N ASP A 23 6.07 -11.33 -15.49
CA ASP A 23 6.12 -10.71 -14.16
C ASP A 23 6.81 -11.63 -13.14
N PHE A 24 6.61 -12.94 -13.27
CA PHE A 24 7.28 -13.92 -12.42
C PHE A 24 8.79 -13.99 -12.69
N VAL A 25 9.20 -13.92 -13.97
CA VAL A 25 10.62 -13.83 -14.33
C VAL A 25 11.26 -12.57 -13.76
N LEU A 26 10.59 -11.40 -13.87
CA LEU A 26 11.08 -10.15 -13.25
C LEU A 26 11.21 -10.28 -11.74
N PHE A 27 10.25 -10.95 -11.08
CA PHE A 27 10.33 -11.25 -9.66
C PHE A 27 11.55 -12.10 -9.33
N LEU A 28 11.77 -13.23 -9.99
CA LEU A 28 12.95 -14.08 -9.75
C LEU A 28 14.24 -13.26 -9.91
N ARG A 29 14.40 -12.59 -11.04
CA ARG A 29 15.60 -11.77 -11.34
C ARG A 29 15.83 -10.65 -10.33
N SER A 30 14.81 -10.21 -9.61
CA SER A 30 14.95 -9.13 -8.62
C SER A 30 15.70 -9.54 -7.35
N PHE A 31 15.80 -10.84 -7.03
CA PHE A 31 16.50 -11.35 -5.85
C PHE A 31 17.52 -12.46 -6.15
N TYR A 32 17.67 -12.87 -7.42
CA TYR A 32 18.73 -13.80 -7.82
C TYR A 32 20.12 -13.12 -7.74
N PRO A 33 21.12 -13.76 -7.12
CA PRO A 33 22.48 -13.23 -7.07
C PRO A 33 23.06 -12.97 -8.46
N GLY A 34 23.74 -11.83 -8.64
CA GLY A 34 24.39 -11.46 -9.91
C GLY A 34 23.50 -10.70 -10.89
N GLU A 35 22.20 -10.59 -10.61
CA GLU A 35 21.27 -9.79 -11.40
C GLU A 35 20.87 -8.51 -10.65
N TYR A 36 21.38 -7.36 -11.09
CA TYR A 36 20.99 -6.08 -10.51
C TYR A 36 19.88 -5.42 -11.34
N LEU A 37 18.63 -5.77 -11.04
CA LEU A 37 17.48 -5.04 -11.58
C LEU A 37 17.30 -3.71 -10.84
N ARG A 38 17.46 -2.59 -11.56
CA ARG A 38 17.15 -1.27 -11.00
C ARG A 38 15.65 -1.17 -10.71
N LEU A 39 15.31 -0.85 -9.46
CA LEU A 39 13.93 -0.64 -9.05
C LEU A 39 13.37 0.65 -9.68
N ASN A 40 12.10 0.58 -10.06
CA ASN A 40 11.28 1.69 -10.53
C ASN A 40 9.81 1.38 -10.22
N ASP A 41 8.93 2.37 -10.36
CA ASP A 41 7.51 2.28 -10.00
C ASP A 41 6.81 1.07 -10.62
N GLN A 42 7.02 0.82 -11.92
CA GLN A 42 6.38 -0.28 -12.64
C GLN A 42 6.88 -1.64 -12.16
N LEU A 43 8.20 -1.78 -11.99
CA LEU A 43 8.81 -3.02 -11.53
C LEU A 43 8.34 -3.33 -10.10
N VAL A 44 8.36 -2.34 -9.20
CA VAL A 44 7.95 -2.51 -7.81
C VAL A 44 6.49 -2.95 -7.72
N LYS A 45 5.57 -2.30 -8.44
CA LYS A 45 4.14 -2.69 -8.48
C LYS A 45 3.95 -4.18 -8.89
N LYS A 46 4.80 -4.71 -9.77
CA LYS A 46 4.74 -6.10 -10.25
C LYS A 46 5.34 -7.11 -9.27
N ILE A 47 6.48 -6.80 -8.67
CA ILE A 47 7.25 -7.80 -7.89
C ILE A 47 6.88 -7.85 -6.42
N VAL A 48 6.39 -6.74 -5.84
CA VAL A 48 6.01 -6.65 -4.42
C VAL A 48 4.98 -7.71 -4.01
N PRO A 49 3.91 -7.97 -4.79
CA PRO A 49 2.94 -9.02 -4.44
C PRO A 49 3.58 -10.39 -4.31
N PHE A 50 4.49 -10.75 -5.23
CA PHE A 50 5.23 -12.00 -5.18
C PHE A 50 6.23 -12.04 -4.02
N ALA A 51 6.92 -10.94 -3.75
CA ALA A 51 7.83 -10.87 -2.60
C ALA A 51 7.12 -11.20 -1.29
N ARG A 52 5.89 -10.72 -1.10
CA ARG A 52 5.05 -11.09 0.05
C ARG A 52 4.54 -12.52 -0.02
N GLU A 53 3.99 -12.95 -1.16
CA GLU A 53 3.43 -14.29 -1.34
C GLU A 53 4.46 -15.40 -1.05
N TYR A 54 5.69 -15.22 -1.53
CA TYR A 54 6.79 -16.18 -1.38
C TYR A 54 7.72 -15.86 -0.20
N ASN A 55 7.38 -14.87 0.64
CA ASN A 55 8.13 -14.46 1.84
C ASN A 55 9.62 -14.14 1.56
N ILE A 56 9.90 -13.42 0.46
CA ILE A 56 11.26 -12.96 0.12
C ILE A 56 11.56 -11.66 0.87
N GLN A 57 11.90 -11.79 2.16
CA GLN A 57 12.07 -10.67 3.08
C GLN A 57 13.15 -9.66 2.61
N SER A 58 14.27 -10.14 2.09
CA SER A 58 15.36 -9.28 1.59
C SER A 58 14.92 -8.37 0.44
N LEU A 59 13.98 -8.84 -0.40
CA LEU A 59 13.42 -8.04 -1.48
C LEU A 59 12.43 -6.99 -0.94
N LEU A 60 11.62 -7.33 0.06
CA LEU A 60 10.71 -6.38 0.71
C LEU A 60 11.49 -5.25 1.40
N GLU A 61 12.60 -5.57 2.05
CA GLU A 61 13.51 -4.59 2.68
C GLU A 61 14.12 -3.66 1.64
N ARG A 62 14.67 -4.22 0.56
CA ARG A 62 15.22 -3.42 -0.55
C ARG A 62 14.19 -2.50 -1.19
N ILE A 63 12.94 -2.96 -1.33
CA ILE A 63 11.85 -2.14 -1.87
C ILE A 63 11.47 -1.03 -0.89
N LYS A 64 11.42 -1.33 0.42
CA LYS A 64 11.21 -0.32 1.46
C LYS A 64 12.29 0.76 1.39
N GLU A 65 13.56 0.39 1.36
CA GLU A 65 14.68 1.33 1.25
C GLU A 65 14.58 2.20 -0.02
N TRP A 66 14.27 1.58 -1.16
CA TRP A 66 14.06 2.32 -2.41
C TRP A 66 12.91 3.32 -2.29
N LEU A 67 11.76 2.92 -1.73
CA LEU A 67 10.63 3.82 -1.48
C LEU A 67 11.03 4.97 -0.55
N GLU A 68 11.81 4.72 0.50
CA GLU A 68 12.27 5.76 1.43
C GLU A 68 13.20 6.78 0.77
N VAL A 69 14.05 6.34 -0.16
CA VAL A 69 14.94 7.22 -0.93
C VAL A 69 14.14 8.07 -1.90
N GLU A 70 13.29 7.45 -2.72
CA GLU A 70 12.48 8.15 -3.71
C GLU A 70 11.48 9.12 -3.07
N ALA A 71 10.90 8.78 -1.91
CA ALA A 71 10.00 9.66 -1.18
C ALA A 71 10.65 10.92 -0.62
N ARG A 72 11.98 11.02 -0.59
CA ARG A 72 12.69 12.26 -0.20
C ARG A 72 12.80 13.25 -1.35
N THR A 73 12.77 12.77 -2.59
CA THR A 73 13.01 13.60 -3.79
C THR A 73 11.74 13.82 -4.60
N ARG A 74 10.77 12.91 -4.50
CA ARG A 74 9.50 12.92 -5.26
C ARG A 74 8.32 13.33 -4.38
N THR A 75 8.52 14.32 -3.51
CA THR A 75 7.48 14.78 -2.58
C THR A 75 6.26 15.37 -3.28
N ASP A 76 6.45 15.93 -4.47
CA ASP A 76 5.40 16.59 -5.26
C ASP A 76 4.81 15.67 -6.35
N ASP A 77 5.32 14.44 -6.47
CA ASP A 77 4.79 13.44 -7.40
C ASP A 77 3.61 12.71 -6.74
N GLU A 78 2.41 13.24 -6.97
CA GLU A 78 1.17 12.74 -6.36
C GLU A 78 0.95 11.25 -6.60
N ARG A 79 1.27 10.76 -7.81
CA ARG A 79 1.10 9.34 -8.16
C ARG A 79 2.07 8.46 -7.40
N PHE A 80 3.33 8.88 -7.32
CA PHE A 80 4.34 8.17 -6.54
C PHE A 80 3.96 8.14 -5.06
N VAL A 81 3.58 9.27 -4.48
CA VAL A 81 3.22 9.36 -3.06
C VAL A 81 2.01 8.48 -2.76
N LEU A 82 0.98 8.47 -3.62
CA LEU A 82 -0.17 7.56 -3.47
C LEU A 82 0.24 6.08 -3.53
N MET A 83 1.07 5.71 -4.51
CA MET A 83 1.59 4.35 -4.65
C MET A 83 2.37 3.94 -3.39
N ALA A 84 3.33 4.77 -2.97
CA ALA A 84 4.17 4.51 -1.82
C ALA A 84 3.35 4.44 -0.53
N PHE A 85 2.32 5.28 -0.39
CA PHE A 85 1.40 5.28 0.75
C PHE A 85 0.58 3.99 0.82
N ALA A 86 0.04 3.55 -0.32
CA ALA A 86 -0.68 2.29 -0.43
C ALA A 86 0.22 1.10 -0.04
N MET A 87 1.45 1.07 -0.55
CA MET A 87 2.42 0.02 -0.21
C MET A 87 2.79 0.05 1.27
N ALA A 88 3.07 1.23 1.83
CA ALA A 88 3.40 1.36 3.24
C ALA A 88 2.26 0.86 4.16
N SER A 89 0.99 1.10 3.79
CA SER A 89 -0.17 0.56 4.50
C SER A 89 -0.28 -0.97 4.38
N GLU A 90 -0.04 -1.50 3.17
CA GLU A 90 -0.23 -2.91 2.86
C GLU A 90 0.85 -3.81 3.47
N TYR A 91 2.08 -3.32 3.50
CA TYR A 91 3.26 -4.08 3.92
C TYR A 91 3.79 -3.68 5.30
N GLY A 92 3.07 -2.82 6.03
CA GLY A 92 3.36 -2.50 7.43
C GLY A 92 4.54 -1.56 7.63
N PHE A 93 4.86 -0.69 6.68
CA PHE A 93 5.92 0.32 6.81
C PHE A 93 5.39 1.55 7.56
N SER A 94 5.14 1.39 8.86
CA SER A 94 4.37 2.35 9.68
C SER A 94 4.91 3.78 9.71
N GLU A 95 6.22 3.96 9.81
CA GLU A 95 6.85 5.29 9.81
C GLU A 95 6.68 6.00 8.46
N MET A 96 6.95 5.28 7.37
CA MET A 96 6.75 5.78 6.01
C MET A 96 5.27 6.10 5.75
N TYR A 97 4.35 5.23 6.19
CA TYR A 97 2.91 5.44 6.06
C TYR A 97 2.46 6.77 6.66
N LYS A 98 2.88 7.06 7.91
CA LYS A 98 2.56 8.33 8.58
C LYS A 98 3.18 9.54 7.86
N LYS A 99 4.44 9.42 7.43
CA LYS A 99 5.14 10.49 6.72
C LYS A 99 4.46 10.82 5.39
N LEU A 100 4.13 9.81 4.59
CA LEU A 100 3.47 9.99 3.29
C LEU A 100 2.04 10.53 3.44
N ALA A 101 1.32 10.17 4.50
CA ALA A 101 0.03 10.78 4.79
C ALA A 101 0.14 12.29 5.01
N GLY A 102 1.22 12.74 5.67
CA GLY A 102 1.55 14.17 5.81
C GLY A 102 1.78 14.89 4.48
N ASN A 103 2.29 14.21 3.45
CA ASN A 103 2.40 14.79 2.11
C ASN A 103 1.03 14.83 1.41
N LEU A 104 0.23 13.76 1.54
CA LEU A 104 -1.09 13.65 0.89
C LEU A 104 -2.10 14.69 1.37
N ILE A 105 -1.99 15.18 2.60
CA ILE A 105 -2.87 16.25 3.09
C ILE A 105 -2.57 17.61 2.46
N ASP A 106 -1.39 17.78 1.87
CA ASP A 106 -0.95 19.04 1.23
C ASP A 106 -1.36 19.12 -0.24
N PHE A 107 -1.64 17.99 -0.87
CA PHE A 107 -2.13 17.94 -2.24
C PHE A 107 -3.57 18.41 -2.35
N ASP A 108 -3.92 18.94 -3.53
CA ASP A 108 -5.30 19.26 -3.85
C ASP A 108 -6.16 17.99 -3.90
N GLN A 109 -7.26 17.96 -3.13
CA GLN A 109 -8.08 16.77 -2.97
C GLN A 109 -8.69 16.33 -4.31
N GLN A 110 -9.21 17.31 -5.07
CA GLN A 110 -9.90 17.02 -6.33
C GLN A 110 -8.91 16.42 -7.32
N SER A 111 -7.69 16.95 -7.40
CA SER A 111 -6.61 16.45 -8.27
C SER A 111 -6.20 15.01 -7.93
N VAL A 112 -6.00 14.70 -6.65
CA VAL A 112 -5.58 13.37 -6.18
C VAL A 112 -6.66 12.31 -6.46
N GLU A 113 -7.94 12.66 -6.35
CA GLU A 113 -9.06 11.75 -6.58
C GLU A 113 -9.19 11.26 -8.03
N TRP A 114 -8.60 11.99 -9.00
CA TRP A 114 -8.59 11.57 -10.40
C TRP A 114 -7.70 10.35 -10.66
N TYR A 115 -6.65 10.13 -9.86
CA TYR A 115 -5.70 9.04 -10.09
C TYR A 115 -6.28 7.67 -9.77
N ASN A 116 -5.88 6.68 -10.56
CA ASN A 116 -6.26 5.28 -10.34
C ASN A 116 -5.69 4.74 -9.02
N GLU A 117 -4.50 5.19 -8.64
CA GLU A 117 -3.87 4.85 -7.37
C GLU A 117 -4.75 5.23 -6.17
N TYR A 118 -5.35 6.42 -6.19
CA TYR A 118 -6.27 6.86 -5.12
C TYR A 118 -7.54 5.99 -5.08
N LYS A 119 -8.12 5.71 -6.25
CA LYS A 119 -9.34 4.89 -6.35
C LYS A 119 -9.13 3.49 -5.76
N GLN A 120 -7.94 2.93 -5.95
CA GLN A 120 -7.53 1.62 -5.45
C GLN A 120 -7.14 1.60 -3.96
N LEU A 121 -7.00 2.76 -3.30
CA LEU A 121 -6.75 2.79 -1.86
C LEU A 121 -7.90 2.12 -1.10
N LYS A 122 -7.54 1.43 -0.01
CA LYS A 122 -8.51 0.88 0.93
C LYS A 122 -9.26 2.01 1.62
N ASP A 123 -10.53 1.78 1.96
CA ASP A 123 -11.36 2.78 2.64
C ASP A 123 -10.73 3.29 3.94
N LYS A 124 -10.04 2.41 4.70
CA LYS A 124 -9.31 2.79 5.91
C LYS A 124 -8.24 3.86 5.66
N ASP A 125 -7.57 3.80 4.51
CA ASP A 125 -6.45 4.68 4.17
C ASP A 125 -6.99 6.03 3.67
N LYS A 126 -8.08 5.99 2.88
CA LYS A 126 -8.83 7.20 2.47
C LYS A 126 -9.35 7.96 3.70
N ILE A 127 -9.99 7.26 4.63
CA ILE A 127 -10.50 7.84 5.89
C ILE A 127 -9.36 8.45 6.70
N PHE A 128 -8.22 7.76 6.80
CA PHE A 128 -7.06 8.26 7.55
C PHE A 128 -6.55 9.60 7.01
N VAL A 129 -6.33 9.71 5.69
CA VAL A 129 -5.86 10.96 5.07
C VAL A 129 -6.88 12.08 5.23
N LEU A 130 -8.17 11.79 5.07
CA LEU A 130 -9.23 12.78 5.25
C LEU A 130 -9.31 13.30 6.68
N ASN A 131 -9.24 12.43 7.69
CA ASN A 131 -9.23 12.84 9.09
C ASN A 131 -8.03 13.77 9.39
N LEU A 132 -6.83 13.43 8.91
CA LEU A 132 -5.65 14.29 9.07
C LEU A 132 -5.83 15.66 8.39
N ARG A 133 -6.50 15.70 7.23
CA ARG A 133 -6.80 16.94 6.52
C ARG A 133 -7.76 17.83 7.33
N CYS A 134 -8.82 17.25 7.90
CA CYS A 134 -9.75 17.96 8.79
C CYS A 134 -9.05 18.53 10.02
N GLU A 135 -8.22 17.70 10.68
CA GLU A 135 -7.42 18.11 11.84
C GLU A 135 -6.53 19.31 11.52
N LYS A 136 -5.80 19.25 10.38
CA LYS A 136 -4.94 20.35 9.91
C LYS A 136 -5.72 21.64 9.68
N GLN A 137 -6.94 21.55 9.14
CA GLN A 137 -7.79 22.70 8.83
C GLN A 137 -8.64 23.18 10.01
N LYS A 138 -8.56 22.52 11.17
CA LYS A 138 -9.44 22.74 12.34
C LYS A 138 -10.94 22.64 12.01
N LEU A 139 -11.27 21.87 10.97
CA LEU A 139 -12.65 21.58 10.58
C LEU A 139 -13.14 20.35 11.34
N ARG A 140 -14.44 20.25 11.65
CA ARG A 140 -14.99 18.94 12.02
C ARG A 140 -15.08 18.12 10.73
N CYS A 141 -14.75 16.83 10.79
CA CYS A 141 -14.92 15.94 9.63
C CYS A 141 -16.36 15.91 9.09
N ASP A 142 -17.33 16.34 9.90
CA ASP A 142 -18.75 16.45 9.57
C ASP A 142 -19.10 17.72 8.76
N ASP A 143 -18.19 18.71 8.70
CA ASP A 143 -18.38 19.99 7.99
C ASP A 143 -17.88 19.94 6.52
N LEU A 144 -17.19 18.86 6.14
CA LEU A 144 -16.84 18.62 4.73
C LEU A 144 -18.11 18.17 3.99
N GLU A 145 -18.84 19.12 3.41
CA GLU A 145 -19.90 18.86 2.43
C GLU A 145 -19.32 18.19 1.19
N TYR A 146 -19.11 16.87 1.29
CA TYR A 146 -18.78 16.01 0.17
C TYR A 146 -20.02 15.15 -0.13
N ASP A 147 -20.59 15.33 -1.31
CA ASP A 147 -21.78 14.66 -1.82
C ASP A 147 -21.49 13.21 -2.25
N ASN A 148 -20.85 12.44 -1.37
CA ASN A 148 -20.60 11.02 -1.63
C ASN A 148 -21.26 10.20 -0.53
N SER A 149 -22.45 9.69 -0.83
CA SER A 149 -23.25 8.85 0.08
C SER A 149 -22.48 7.63 0.60
N GLN A 150 -21.47 7.15 -0.15
CA GLN A 150 -20.57 6.10 0.30
C GLN A 150 -19.69 6.54 1.48
N TYR A 151 -19.28 7.80 1.54
CA TYR A 151 -18.42 8.36 2.60
C TYR A 151 -19.17 8.54 3.92
N LYS A 152 -20.38 9.13 3.90
CA LYS A 152 -21.23 9.22 5.11
C LYS A 152 -21.48 7.83 5.71
N ASN A 153 -21.64 6.82 4.86
CA ASN A 153 -21.81 5.43 5.29
C ASN A 153 -20.52 4.80 5.84
N ALA A 154 -19.36 5.05 5.21
CA ALA A 154 -18.06 4.54 5.67
C ALA A 154 -17.65 5.17 7.01
N LEU A 155 -17.83 6.48 7.19
CA LEU A 155 -17.55 7.19 8.44
C LEU A 155 -18.47 6.72 9.58
N LYS A 156 -19.77 6.54 9.27
CA LYS A 156 -20.74 5.97 10.22
C LYS A 156 -20.40 4.54 10.62
N LYS A 157 -19.87 3.74 9.70
CA LYS A 157 -19.40 2.36 9.97
C LYS A 157 -18.14 2.36 10.82
N TYR A 158 -17.19 3.26 10.57
CA TYR A 158 -15.94 3.35 11.33
C TYR A 158 -16.17 3.83 12.77
N ARG A 159 -17.00 4.85 12.99
CA ARG A 159 -17.40 5.31 14.35
C ARG A 159 -18.02 4.17 15.16
N ARG A 160 -18.93 3.40 14.58
CA ARG A 160 -19.50 2.19 15.22
C ARG A 160 -18.45 1.15 15.62
N LEU A 161 -17.39 0.98 14.82
CA LEU A 161 -16.32 0.02 15.13
C LEU A 161 -15.42 0.50 16.28
N GLN A 162 -15.17 1.81 16.38
CA GLN A 162 -14.43 2.40 17.51
C GLN A 162 -15.23 2.36 18.82
N ASP A 163 -16.55 2.59 18.75
CA ASP A 163 -17.42 2.50 19.92
C ASP A 163 -17.52 1.05 20.45
N MET A 164 -17.54 0.06 19.54
CA MET A 164 -17.53 -1.36 19.93
C MET A 164 -16.19 -1.83 20.49
N SER A 165 -15.04 -1.30 20.03
CA SER A 165 -13.75 -1.65 20.62
C SER A 165 -13.54 -1.01 22.00
N SER A 166 -14.19 0.13 22.26
CA SER A 166 -14.12 0.85 23.53
C SER A 166 -15.02 0.22 24.61
N ASN A 167 -16.08 -0.50 24.21
CA ASN A 167 -17.01 -1.17 25.12
C ASN A 167 -16.61 -2.61 25.52
N ASN A 168 -15.51 -3.16 24.98
CA ASN A 168 -15.01 -4.50 25.32
C ASN A 168 -13.91 -4.49 26.41
N HIS A 169 -13.71 -3.36 27.10
CA HIS A 169 -12.78 -3.22 28.23
C HIS A 169 -13.47 -2.75 29.53
N VAL A 170 -14.72 -3.15 29.74
CA VAL A 170 -15.42 -3.04 31.03
C VAL A 170 -15.81 -4.43 31.52
#